data_AF-A0A5K1B4K2-F1
#
_entry.id   AF-A0A5K1B4K2-F1
#
_cell.length_a   1.000
_cell.length_b   1.000
_cell.length_c   1.000
_cell.angle_alpha   90.00
_cell.angle_beta   90.00
_cell.angle_gamma   90.00
#
_symmetry.space_group_name_H-M   'P 1'
#
loop_
_entity.id
_entity.type
_entity.pdbx_description
1 polymer ?
#
loop_
_entity_poly.entity_id
_entity_poly.type
_entity_poly.pdbx_seq_one_letter_code
_entity_poly.pdbx_strand_id
1 'polypeptide(L)' 'VGGWTQVYGDILSFATIRGASHLAPFSQPQRALVLFKAFLQGRPLPENF' A
#
# COMPACT_ATOMS: atom_id res chain seq x y z
N VAL A 1 8.80 8.77 -0.91
CA VAL A 1 7.39 8.63 -0.44
C VAL A 1 6.56 7.80 -1.44
N GLY A 2 5.96 6.70 -1.00
CA GLY A 2 5.25 5.72 -1.86
C GLY A 2 3.74 5.96 -2.06
N GLY A 3 3.14 6.84 -1.25
CA GLY A 3 1.70 7.04 -1.15
C GLY A 3 1.34 7.49 0.27
N TRP A 4 0.09 7.28 0.66
CA TRP A 4 -0.37 7.50 2.03
C TRP A 4 -1.30 6.38 2.48
N THR A 5 -1.48 6.25 3.79
CA THR A 5 -2.35 5.24 4.40
C THR A 5 -3.18 5.89 5.49
N GLN A 6 -4.43 5.50 5.59
CA GLN A 6 -5.34 5.87 6.67
C GLN A 6 -5.90 4.59 7.28
N VAL A 7 -5.75 4.44 8.59
CA VAL A 7 -6.26 3.31 9.36
C VAL A 7 -7.61 3.70 9.98
N TYR A 8 -8.56 2.78 9.97
CA TYR A 8 -9.90 2.91 10.54
C TYR A 8 -10.16 1.76 11.50
N GLY A 9 -9.83 1.97 12.78
CA GLY A 9 -9.87 0.92 13.80
C GLY A 9 -8.93 -0.24 13.44
N ASP A 10 -9.34 -1.46 13.76
CA ASP A 10 -8.46 -2.63 13.66
C ASP A 10 -8.65 -3.46 12.38
N ILE A 11 -9.73 -3.23 11.63
CA ILE A 11 -10.17 -4.13 10.54
C ILE A 11 -10.07 -3.50 9.15
N LEU A 12 -9.87 -2.19 9.05
CA LEU A 12 -9.89 -1.48 7.77
C LEU A 12 -8.71 -0.51 7.66
N SER A 13 -7.99 -0.63 6.55
CA SER A 13 -6.95 0.32 6.14
C SER A 13 -7.18 0.72 4.68
N PHE A 14 -7.14 2.02 4.42
CA PHE A 14 -7.16 2.57 3.07
C PHE A 14 -5.76 3.06 2.71
N ALA A 15 -5.25 2.66 1.54
CA ALA A 15 -3.92 3.03 1.09
C ALA A 15 -3.93 3.49 -0.37
N THR A 16 -3.09 4.47 -0.67
CA THR A 16 -2.81 4.89 -2.05
C THR A 16 -1.41 4.48 -2.45
N ILE A 17 -1.22 4.21 -3.74
CA ILE A 17 0.10 4.05 -4.35
C ILE A 17 0.33 5.25 -5.26
N ARG A 18 1.23 6.15 -4.86
CA ARG A 18 1.54 7.36 -5.63
C ARG A 18 2.06 6.96 -7.02
N GLY A 19 1.42 7.50 -8.06
CA GLY A 19 1.78 7.25 -9.46
C GLY A 19 1.21 5.96 -10.05
N ALA A 20 0.41 5.21 -9.29
CA ALA A 20 -0.31 4.07 -9.84
C ALA A 20 -1.51 4.54 -10.70
N SER A 21 -1.69 3.90 -11.84
CA SER A 21 -2.91 3.98 -12.65
C SER A 21 -3.99 3.05 -12.07
N HIS A 22 -5.12 2.91 -12.79
CA HIS A 22 -6.18 1.96 -12.45
C HIS A 22 -5.66 0.53 -12.25
N LEU A 23 -4.65 0.12 -13.03
CA LEU A 23 -3.93 -1.14 -12.84
C LEU A 23 -2.63 -0.87 -12.07
N ALA A 24 -2.74 -0.80 -10.75
CA ALA A 24 -1.61 -0.46 -9.88
C ALA A 24 -0.40 -1.41 -10.00
N PRO A 25 -0.57 -2.75 -10.06
CA PRO A 25 0.56 -3.66 -10.23
C PRO A 25 1.28 -3.50 -11.59
N PHE A 26 0.59 -3.03 -12.62
CA PHE A 26 1.19 -2.77 -13.93
C PHE A 26 2.05 -1.50 -13.91
N SER A 27 1.51 -0.42 -13.35
CA SER A 27 2.14 0.91 -13.40
C SER A 27 3.14 1.17 -12.27
N GLN A 28 3.01 0.48 -11.13
CA GLN A 28 3.86 0.61 -9.94
C GLN A 28 4.15 -0.77 -9.30
N PRO A 29 4.78 -1.71 -10.03
CA PRO A 29 4.90 -3.11 -9.62
C PRO A 29 5.57 -3.31 -8.25
N GLN A 30 6.67 -2.60 -7.99
CA GLN A 30 7.42 -2.74 -6.73
C GLN A 30 6.59 -2.27 -5.52
N ARG A 31 5.90 -1.13 -5.65
CA ARG A 31 5.07 -0.58 -4.56
C ARG A 31 3.83 -1.44 -4.32
N ALA A 32 3.21 -1.95 -5.38
CA ALA A 32 2.09 -2.88 -5.27
C ALA A 32 2.48 -4.18 -4.54
N LEU A 33 3.68 -4.73 -4.84
CA LEU A 33 4.17 -5.92 -4.14
C LEU A 33 4.44 -5.67 -2.66
N VAL A 34 4.99 -4.52 -2.29
CA VAL A 34 5.18 -4.16 -0.88
C VAL A 34 3.84 -4.08 -0.16
N LEU A 35 2.84 -3.42 -0.78
CA LEU A 35 1.51 -3.32 -0.21
C LEU A 35 0.86 -4.69 -0.01
N PHE A 36 0.96 -5.56 -1.01
CA PHE A 36 0.42 -6.91 -0.94
C PHE A 36 1.09 -7.76 0.14
N LYS A 37 2.41 -7.69 0.29
CA LYS A 37 3.14 -8.41 1.35
C LYS A 37 2.75 -7.94 2.74
N ALA A 38 2.63 -6.63 2.95
CA ALA A 38 2.21 -6.06 4.23
C ALA A 38 0.80 -6.53 4.62
N PHE A 39 -0.14 -6.53 3.65
CA PHE A 39 -1.49 -7.06 3.84
C PHE A 39 -1.48 -8.53 4.29
N LEU A 40 -0.77 -9.41 3.58
CA LEU A 40 -0.70 -10.83 3.94
C LEU A 40 -0.07 -11.09 5.32
N GLN A 41 0.82 -10.19 5.76
CA GLN A 41 1.48 -10.30 7.06
C GLN A 41 0.68 -9.66 8.20
N GLY A 42 -0.43 -8.97 7.90
CA GLY A 42 -1.18 -8.20 8.90
C GLY A 42 -0.35 -7.07 9.52
N ARG A 43 0.61 -6.50 8.76
CA ARG A 43 1.49 -5.42 9.24
C ARG A 43 1.12 -4.09 8.57
N PRO A 44 1.29 -2.95 9.27
CA PRO A 44 1.12 -1.64 8.64
C PRO A 44 2.15 -1.42 7.52
N LEU A 45 1.81 -0.54 6.58
CA LEU A 45 2.72 -0.15 5.50
C LEU A 45 3.93 0.63 6.07
N PRO A 46 5.12 0.53 5.46
CA PRO A 46 6.28 1.27 5.92
C PRO A 46 6.05 2.78 5.82
N GLU A 47 6.24 3.50 6.92
CA GLU A 47 6.11 4.96 6.94
C GLU A 47 7.30 5.66 6.24
N ASN A 48 8.45 4.99 6.17
CA ASN A 48 9.66 5.47 5.51
C ASN A 48 10.18 4.43 4.52
N PHE A 49 10.52 4.88 3.31
CA PHE A 49 11.27 4.13 2.30
C PHE A 49 12.63 4.79 2.12
#